data_AF-A0A2V7KY08-F1
#
_entry.id   AF-A0A2V7KY08-F1
#
_cell.length_a   1.000
_cell.length_b   1.000
_cell.length_c   1.000
_cell.angle_alpha   90.00
_cell.angle_beta   90.00
_cell.angle_gamma   90.00
#
_symmetry.space_group_name_H-M   'P 1'
#
loop_
_entity.id
_entity.type
_entity.pdbx_description
1 polymer ?
#
loop_
_entity_poly.entity_id
_entity_poly.type
_entity_poly.pdbx_seq_one_letter_code
_entity_poly.pdbx_strand_id
1 'polypeptide(L)' 'MVNEAAWTARLARYKGPDLKRSVWQLTSAAALFAGAWALMYASLRVGYWLTLLLAVPAAFFLIRLFIIQHDCGHAAFFRS' A
#
# COMPACT_ATOMS: atom_id res chain seq x y z
N MET A 1 -25.19 -22.92 -15.16
CA MET A 1 -23.89 -23.38 -14.62
C MET A 1 -22.82 -22.44 -15.13
N VAL A 2 -22.11 -21.76 -14.22
CA VAL A 2 -21.04 -20.82 -14.60
C VAL A 2 -19.86 -21.64 -15.12
N ASN A 3 -19.35 -21.34 -16.32
CA ASN A 3 -18.21 -22.05 -16.89
C ASN A 3 -16.91 -21.56 -16.21
N GLU A 4 -16.50 -22.24 -15.15
CA GLU A 4 -15.29 -21.92 -14.37
C GLU A 4 -14.03 -21.94 -15.23
N ALA A 5 -13.93 -22.87 -16.18
CA ALA A 5 -12.78 -22.98 -17.08
C ALA A 5 -12.64 -21.74 -17.98
N ALA A 6 -13.75 -21.21 -18.51
CA ALA A 6 -13.75 -20.00 -19.33
C ALA A 6 -13.33 -18.75 -18.54
N TRP A 7 -13.72 -18.64 -17.27
CA TRP A 7 -13.29 -17.54 -16.40
C TRP A 7 -11.82 -17.65 -16.02
N THR A 8 -11.35 -18.85 -15.71
CA THR A 8 -9.95 -19.09 -15.34
C THR A 8 -9.01 -18.74 -16.49
N ALA A 9 -9.37 -19.07 -17.73
CA ALA A 9 -8.61 -18.72 -18.93
C ALA A 9 -8.54 -17.20 -19.16
N ARG A 10 -9.64 -16.46 -18.93
CA ARG A 10 -9.67 -14.99 -19.06
C ARG A 10 -8.82 -14.30 -17.98
N LEU A 11 -8.83 -14.83 -16.76
CA LEU A 11 -8.12 -14.25 -15.63
C LEU A 11 -6.63 -14.66 -15.57
N ALA A 12 -6.21 -15.65 -16.36
CA ALA A 12 -4.82 -16.13 -16.39
C ALA A 12 -3.80 -15.01 -16.67
N ARG A 13 -4.17 -14.00 -17.46
CA ARG A 13 -3.31 -12.84 -17.77
C ARG A 13 -3.04 -11.94 -16.55
N TYR A 14 -3.89 -11.99 -15.52
CA TYR A 14 -3.78 -11.18 -14.30
C TYR A 14 -3.18 -11.96 -13.12
N LYS A 15 -2.87 -13.25 -13.29
CA LYS A 15 -2.33 -14.12 -12.22
C LYS A 15 -0.85 -13.88 -11.90
N GLY A 16 -0.13 -13.08 -12.69
CA GLY A 16 1.30 -12.86 -12.53
C GLY A 16 1.63 -11.57 -11.76
N PRO A 17 2.67 -11.56 -10.91
CA PRO A 17 3.16 -10.35 -10.28
C PRO A 17 3.68 -9.36 -11.34
N ASP A 18 3.19 -8.12 -11.30
CA ASP A 18 3.67 -7.03 -12.15
C ASP A 18 4.64 -6.17 -11.33
N LEU A 19 5.94 -6.36 -11.56
CA LEU A 19 7.00 -5.66 -10.82
C LEU A 19 6.86 -4.14 -10.90
N LYS A 20 6.47 -3.59 -12.05
CA LYS A 20 6.36 -2.14 -12.22
C LYS A 20 5.21 -1.60 -11.37
N ARG A 21 4.07 -2.29 -11.37
CA ARG A 21 2.91 -1.93 -10.56
C ARG A 21 3.22 -2.06 -9.06
N SER A 22 3.89 -3.14 -8.66
CA SER A 22 4.26 -3.40 -7.27
C SER A 22 5.23 -2.36 -6.73
N VAL A 23 6.28 -2.01 -7.49
CA VAL A 23 7.22 -0.94 -7.11
C VAL A 23 6.50 0.38 -6.99
N TRP A 24 5.63 0.75 -7.95
CA TRP A 24 4.88 2.00 -7.88
C TRP A 24 3.95 2.07 -6.67
N GLN A 25 3.25 0.97 -6.35
CA GLN A 25 2.36 0.91 -5.19
C GLN A 25 3.12 1.02 -3.87
N LEU A 26 4.28 0.37 -3.77
CA LEU A 26 5.16 0.45 -2.61
C LEU A 26 5.75 1.85 -2.45
N THR A 27 6.38 2.40 -3.49
CA THR A 27 7.06 3.71 -3.41
C THR A 27 6.08 4.84 -3.14
N SER A 28 4.90 4.83 -3.78
CA SER A 28 3.87 5.84 -3.53
C SER A 28 3.32 5.76 -2.11
N ALA A 29 3.05 4.56 -1.57
CA ALA A 29 2.60 4.40 -0.20
C ALA A 29 3.67 4.82 0.82
N ALA A 30 4.94 4.45 0.57
CA ALA A 30 6.07 4.81 1.43
C ALA A 30 6.32 6.31 1.44
N ALA A 31 6.28 6.95 0.27
CA ALA A 31 6.45 8.40 0.15
C ALA A 31 5.34 9.17 0.85
N LEU A 32 4.08 8.74 0.71
CA LEU A 32 2.94 9.37 1.39
C LEU A 32 3.02 9.22 2.90
N PHE A 33 3.41 8.04 3.40
CA PHE A 33 3.63 7.82 4.83
C PHE A 33 4.77 8.69 5.37
N ALA A 34 5.92 8.72 4.68
CA ALA A 34 7.06 9.55 5.08
C ALA A 34 6.71 11.05 5.08
N GLY A 35 5.94 11.51 4.08
CA GLY A 35 5.42 12.88 4.03
C GLY A 35 4.48 13.19 5.19
N ALA A 36 3.54 12.31 5.50
CA ALA A 36 2.63 12.47 6.64
C ALA A 36 3.41 12.51 7.97
N TRP A 37 4.42 11.65 8.14
CA TRP A 37 5.28 11.65 9.31
C TRP A 37 6.10 12.93 9.46
N ALA A 38 6.68 13.44 8.36
CA ALA A 38 7.40 14.71 8.36
C ALA A 38 6.49 15.88 8.71
N LEU A 39 5.25 15.89 8.21
CA LEU A 39 4.23 16.89 8.57
C LEU A 39 3.84 16.79 10.05
N MET A 40 3.69 15.59 10.60
CA MET A 40 3.43 15.38 12.03
C MET A 40 4.57 15.90 12.91
N TYR A 41 5.83 15.70 12.49
CA TYR A 41 6.98 16.23 13.21
C TYR A 41 7.00 17.76 13.15
N ALA A 42 6.75 18.36 11.99
CA ALA A 42 6.65 19.81 11.85
C ALA A 42 5.48 20.41 12.64
N SER A 43 4.34 19.71 12.74
CA SER A 43 3.15 20.20 13.44
C SER A 43 3.32 20.25 14.96
N LEU A 44 4.32 19.57 15.53
CA LEU A 44 4.65 19.69 16.95
C LEU A 44 4.96 21.14 17.37
N ARG A 45 5.44 21.97 16.44
CA ARG A 45 5.69 23.41 16.71
C ARG A 45 4.41 24.26 16.76
N VAL A 46 3.30 23.75 16.21
CA VAL A 46 2.00 24.44 16.16
C VAL A 46 1.12 23.98 17.32
N GLY A 47 1.11 22.67 17.62
CA GLY A 47 0.41 22.10 18.76
C GLY A 47 0.00 20.65 18.57
N TYR A 48 -0.21 19.95 19.67
CA TYR A 48 -0.48 18.51 19.68
C TYR A 48 -1.78 18.10 18.99
N TRP A 49 -2.80 18.97 18.97
CA TRP A 49 -4.08 18.68 18.31
C TRP A 49 -3.94 18.50 16.79
N LEU A 50 -3.08 19.28 16.15
CA LEU A 50 -2.81 19.15 14.72
C LEU A 50 -2.07 17.83 14.43
N THR A 51 -1.10 17.47 15.28
CA THR A 51 -0.42 16.18 15.19
C THR A 51 -1.39 15.01 15.37
N LEU A 52 -2.35 15.13 16.28
CA LEU A 52 -3.38 14.10 16.49
C LEU A 52 -4.28 13.94 15.25
N LEU A 53 -4.67 15.05 14.61
CA LEU A 53 -5.44 15.00 13.36
C LEU A 53 -4.65 14.34 12.23
N LEU A 54 -3.36 14.65 12.11
CA LEU A 54 -2.45 14.04 11.12
C LEU A 54 -2.14 12.56 11.40
N ALA A 55 -2.35 12.08 12.63
CA ALA A 55 -2.17 10.66 12.96
C ALA A 55 -3.14 9.76 12.20
N VAL A 56 -4.35 10.24 11.87
CA VAL A 56 -5.35 9.48 11.11
C VAL A 56 -4.87 9.13 9.69
N PRO A 57 -4.47 10.11 8.83
CA PRO A 57 -3.92 9.77 7.51
C PRO A 57 -2.59 9.02 7.60
N ALA A 58 -1.75 9.29 8.60
CA ALA A 58 -0.51 8.54 8.80
C ALA A 58 -0.79 7.05 9.10
N ALA A 59 -1.77 6.74 9.96
CA ALA A 59 -2.18 5.37 10.26
C ALA A 59 -2.74 4.65 9.02
N PHE A 60 -3.52 5.34 8.19
CA PHE A 60 -4.01 4.80 6.92
C PHE A 60 -2.86 4.37 6.00
N PHE A 61 -1.84 5.22 5.79
CA PHE A 61 -0.70 4.88 4.95
C PHE A 61 0.17 3.77 5.57
N LEU A 62 0.29 3.73 6.89
CA LEU A 62 1.01 2.67 7.59
C LEU A 62 0.34 1.30 7.40
N ILE A 63 -0.99 1.23 7.56
CA ILE A 63 -1.76 -0.01 7.31
C ILE A 63 -1.60 -0.44 5.85
N ARG A 64 -1.63 0.51 4.90
CA ARG A 64 -1.41 0.19 3.48
C ARG A 64 -0.02 -0.40 3.23
N LEU A 65 1.03 0.11 3.87
CA LEU A 65 2.37 -0.46 3.80
C LEU A 65 2.42 -1.88 4.40
N PHE A 66 1.74 -2.10 5.52
CA PHE A 66 1.63 -3.43 6.12
C PHE A 66 0.93 -4.44 5.20
N ILE A 67 -0.17 -4.06 4.54
CA ILE A 67 -0.86 -4.93 3.57
C ILE A 67 0.08 -5.28 2.41
N ILE A 68 0.80 -4.31 1.87
CA ILE A 68 1.78 -4.56 0.80
C ILE A 68 2.86 -5.53 1.29
N GLN A 69 3.40 -5.32 2.50
CA GLN A 69 4.41 -6.22 3.09
C GLN A 69 3.89 -7.65 3.28
N HIS A 70 2.66 -7.78 3.79
CA HIS A 70 1.98 -9.06 3.96
C HIS A 70 1.81 -9.80 2.62
N ASP A 71 1.35 -9.09 1.59
CA ASP A 71 1.16 -9.64 0.24
C ASP A 71 2.47 -9.95 -0.49
N CYS A 72 3.56 -9.23 -0.19
CA CYS A 72 4.91 -9.59 -0.62
C CYS A 72 5.33 -10.95 -0.05
N GLY A 73 4.99 -11.24 1.22
CA GLY A 73 5.26 -12.54 1.86
C GLY A 73 4.52 -13.72 1.21
N HIS A 74 3.44 -13.44 0.47
CA HIS A 74 2.71 -14.43 -0.33
C HIS A 74 3.17 -14.52 -1.79
N ALA A 75 4.30 -13.87 -2.15
CA ALA A 75 4.83 -13.79 -3.51
C ALA A 75 3.86 -13.20 -4.56
N ALA A 76 2.82 -12.49 -4.11
CA ALA A 76 1.83 -11.86 -4.99
C ALA A 76 2.32 -10.53 -5.59
N PHE A 77 3.20 -9.82 -4.87
CA PHE A 77 3.71 -8.50 -5.26
C PHE A 77 5.09 -8.54 -5.91
N PHE A 78 6.02 -9.33 -5.39
CA PHE A 78 7.36 -9.50 -5.96
C PHE A 78 7.62 -10.97 -6.22
N ARG A 79 8.24 -11.26 -7.38
CA ARG A 79 8.73 -12.60 -7.71
C ARG A 79 10.07 -12.77 -6.99
N SER A 80 10.05 -13.26 -5.76
CA SER A 80 11.23 -13.68 -5.02
C SER A 80 11.41 -15.19 -5.13
#